data_AF-A0A9N9X3V5-F1
#
_entry.id   AF-A0A9N9X3V5-F1
#
_cell.length_a   1.000
_cell.length_b   1.000
_cell.length_c   1.000
_cell.angle_alpha   90.00
_cell.angle_beta   90.00
_cell.angle_gamma   90.00
#
_symmetry.space_group_name_H-M   'P 1'
#
loop_
_entity.id
_entity.type
_entity.pdbx_description
1 polymer ?
#
loop_
_entity_poly.entity_id
_entity_poly.type
_entity_poly.pdbx_seq_one_letter_code
_entity_poly.pdbx_strand_id
1 'polypeptide(L)'
;MLIVPRCLVCGTKSDRVDLFRELQLSFPNTNYSENQTVQSMLVYYFKPEKLAEDNQCYCEICSQLTVREHITKIMAPPLKLFRYDPSSHQSIKMQHSICLDEQLIIDSWINQLYAVVIPCGSSVDSGHYFTISKDKNDWYQFNDGSVSRTSSEKLS
;
A
#
# COMPACT_ATOMS: atom_id res chain seq x y z
N MET A 1 -12.99 1.19 4.19
CA MET A 1 -12.70 0.73 2.83
C MET A 1 -13.95 0.09 2.28
N LEU A 2 -14.35 0.42 1.06
CA LEU A 2 -15.48 -0.17 0.36
C LEU A 2 -14.96 -1.13 -0.70
N ILE A 3 -15.36 -2.38 -0.63
CA ILE A 3 -15.06 -3.40 -1.64
C ILE A 3 -16.36 -3.66 -2.40
N VAL A 4 -16.30 -3.56 -3.73
CA VAL A 4 -17.46 -3.72 -4.61
C VAL A 4 -17.21 -4.86 -5.60
N PRO A 5 -17.45 -6.13 -5.21
CA PRO A 5 -17.43 -7.24 -6.15
C PRO A 5 -18.56 -7.15 -7.16
N ARG A 6 -18.21 -7.16 -8.46
CA ARG A 6 -19.15 -7.21 -9.58
C ARG A 6 -19.10 -8.58 -10.26
N CYS A 7 -20.23 -9.26 -10.35
CA CYS A 7 -20.35 -10.48 -11.15
C CYS A 7 -20.15 -10.15 -12.64
N LEU A 8 -19.25 -10.87 -13.32
CA LEU A 8 -18.99 -10.64 -14.74
C LEU A 8 -20.02 -11.30 -15.68
N VAL A 9 -20.94 -12.10 -15.14
CA VAL A 9 -22.02 -12.74 -15.93
C VAL A 9 -23.28 -11.87 -15.93
N CYS A 10 -23.81 -11.53 -14.75
CA CYS A 10 -25.07 -10.78 -14.63
C CYS A 10 -24.90 -9.31 -14.24
N GLY A 11 -23.68 -8.86 -13.91
CA GLY A 11 -23.40 -7.47 -13.53
C GLY A 11 -23.78 -7.10 -12.08
N THR A 12 -24.38 -8.02 -11.32
CA THR A 12 -24.76 -7.80 -9.92
C THR A 12 -23.56 -7.36 -9.08
N LYS A 13 -23.76 -6.28 -8.32
CA LYS A 13 -22.77 -5.76 -7.37
C LYS A 13 -23.18 -6.13 -5.95
N SER A 14 -22.20 -6.42 -5.12
CA SER A 14 -22.35 -6.52 -3.67
C SER A 14 -21.42 -5.49 -3.04
N ASP A 15 -21.90 -4.75 -2.06
CA ASP A 15 -21.08 -3.77 -1.35
C ASP A 15 -20.67 -4.37 0.00
N ARG A 16 -19.38 -4.28 0.32
CA ARG A 16 -18.85 -4.65 1.62
C ARG A 16 -18.00 -3.51 2.17
N VAL A 17 -18.32 -3.08 3.39
CA VAL A 17 -17.54 -2.06 4.10
C VAL A 17 -16.65 -2.74 5.13
N ASP A 18 -15.35 -2.52 5.02
CA ASP A 18 -14.36 -2.98 5.99
C ASP A 18 -13.68 -1.77 6.68
N LEU A 19 -13.53 -1.86 8.00
CA LEU A 19 -12.75 -0.91 8.78
C LEU A 19 -11.27 -1.21 8.62
N PHE A 20 -10.44 -0.17 8.46
CA PHE A 20 -9.01 -0.32 8.28
C PHE A 20 -8.28 0.85 8.94
N ARG A 21 -7.03 0.61 9.36
CA ARG A 21 -6.17 1.62 9.97
C ARG A 21 -4.91 1.89 9.15
N GLU A 22 -4.48 0.89 8.38
CA GLU A 22 -3.29 0.93 7.53
C GLU A 22 -3.57 0.23 6.21
N LEU A 23 -2.84 0.64 5.17
CA LEU A 23 -2.81 -0.05 3.88
C LEU A 23 -1.50 -0.85 3.80
N GLN A 24 -1.60 -2.11 3.43
CA GLN A 24 -0.46 -2.96 3.14
C GLN A 24 -0.21 -2.92 1.64
N LEU A 25 0.91 -2.31 1.25
CA LEU A 25 1.24 -2.15 -0.16
C LEU A 25 2.23 -3.24 -0.61
N SER A 26 1.94 -3.83 -1.76
CA SER A 26 2.81 -4.79 -2.42
C SER A 26 3.50 -4.16 -3.62
N PHE A 27 4.68 -4.66 -3.96
CA PHE A 27 5.33 -4.28 -5.21
C PHE A 27 4.60 -4.92 -6.40
N PRO A 28 4.31 -4.16 -7.48
CA PRO A 28 3.89 -4.78 -8.72
C PRO A 28 5.01 -5.69 -9.24
N ASN A 29 4.68 -6.91 -9.68
CA ASN A 29 5.63 -7.90 -10.24
C ASN A 29 6.27 -7.48 -11.59
N THR A 30 6.29 -6.18 -11.91
CA THR A 30 6.88 -5.61 -13.13
C THR A 30 8.36 -5.31 -12.92
N ASN A 31 9.14 -5.30 -14.01
CA ASN A 31 10.59 -5.12 -14.02
C ASN A 31 11.09 -4.16 -12.93
N TYR A 32 11.83 -4.73 -11.98
CA TYR A 32 12.42 -4.08 -10.79
C TYR A 32 13.49 -3.01 -11.11
N SER A 33 13.60 -2.59 -12.38
CA SER A 33 14.56 -1.61 -12.89
C SER A 33 14.03 -0.17 -12.92
N GLU A 34 12.74 0.04 -12.64
CA GLU A 34 12.14 1.37 -12.58
C GLU A 34 11.98 1.83 -11.12
N ASN A 35 12.24 3.11 -10.86
CA ASN A 35 12.04 3.74 -9.56
C ASN A 35 10.55 3.64 -9.18
N GLN A 36 10.23 2.74 -8.26
CA GLN A 36 8.87 2.59 -7.73
C GLN A 36 8.59 3.72 -6.74
N THR A 37 7.39 4.29 -6.80
CA THR A 37 6.96 5.31 -5.85
C THR A 37 5.83 4.80 -4.99
N VAL A 38 5.60 5.43 -3.85
CA VAL A 38 4.44 5.10 -3.01
C VAL A 38 3.15 5.31 -3.79
N GLN A 39 3.08 6.34 -4.64
CA GLN A 39 1.95 6.58 -5.52
C GLN A 39 1.73 5.42 -6.51
N SER A 40 2.78 4.86 -7.13
CA SER A 40 2.63 3.72 -8.05
C SER A 40 2.10 2.48 -7.33
N MET A 41 2.56 2.24 -6.10
CA MET A 41 2.09 1.14 -5.26
C MET A 41 0.63 1.33 -4.82
N LEU A 42 0.20 2.55 -4.51
CA LEU A 42 -1.21 2.87 -4.25
C LEU A 42 -2.09 2.61 -5.48
N VAL A 43 -1.64 3.04 -6.66
CA VAL A 43 -2.35 2.77 -7.92
C VAL A 43 -2.47 1.26 -8.15
N TYR A 44 -1.42 0.49 -7.87
CA TYR A 44 -1.46 -0.97 -7.94
C TYR A 44 -2.44 -1.57 -6.93
N TYR A 45 -2.45 -1.10 -5.68
CA TYR A 45 -3.35 -1.58 -4.63
C TYR A 45 -4.84 -1.39 -4.97
N PHE A 46 -5.21 -0.27 -5.59
CA PHE A 46 -6.60 0.02 -5.99
C PHE A 46 -6.96 -0.50 -7.39
N LYS A 47 -6.05 -1.19 -8.07
CA LYS A 47 -6.32 -1.77 -9.38
C LYS A 47 -7.44 -2.82 -9.24
N PRO A 48 -8.46 -2.81 -10.13
CA PRO A 48 -9.46 -3.86 -10.14
C PRO A 48 -8.84 -5.25 -10.29
N GLU A 49 -9.22 -6.16 -9.42
CA GLU A 49 -8.73 -7.54 -9.42
C GLU A 49 -9.82 -8.50 -9.90
N LYS A 50 -9.42 -9.49 -10.71
CA LYS A 50 -10.34 -10.51 -11.21
C LYS A 50 -10.22 -11.76 -10.33
N LEU A 51 -11.26 -12.05 -9.58
CA LEU A 51 -11.39 -13.30 -8.84
C LEU A 51 -11.87 -14.41 -9.77
N ALA A 52 -10.93 -15.22 -10.24
CA ALA A 52 -11.15 -16.35 -11.15
C ALA A 52 -10.63 -17.65 -10.52
N GLU A 53 -10.86 -18.77 -11.22
CA GLU A 53 -10.39 -20.11 -10.82
C GLU A 53 -10.84 -20.45 -9.38
N ASP A 54 -9.90 -20.76 -8.49
CA ASP A 54 -10.18 -21.15 -7.11
C ASP A 54 -10.77 -20.02 -6.25
N ASN A 55 -10.70 -18.77 -6.72
CA ASN A 55 -11.23 -17.59 -6.03
C ASN A 55 -12.64 -17.18 -6.51
N GLN A 56 -13.30 -17.99 -7.34
CA GLN A 56 -14.66 -17.68 -7.80
C GLN A 56 -15.65 -17.56 -6.62
N CYS A 57 -16.59 -16.63 -6.76
CA CYS A 57 -17.61 -16.37 -5.74
C CYS A 57 -18.98 -16.83 -6.24
N TYR A 58 -19.77 -17.41 -5.34
CA TYR A 58 -21.16 -17.75 -5.64
C TYR A 58 -21.97 -16.49 -5.94
N CYS A 59 -22.77 -16.52 -7.00
CA CYS A 59 -23.71 -15.46 -7.33
C CYS A 59 -25.12 -15.96 -7.12
N GLU A 60 -25.87 -15.31 -6.24
CA GLU A 60 -27.26 -15.67 -5.94
C GLU A 60 -28.20 -15.49 -7.14
N ILE A 61 -27.89 -14.57 -8.05
CA ILE A 61 -28.70 -14.31 -9.26
C ILE A 61 -28.39 -15.34 -10.36
N CYS A 62 -27.13 -15.77 -10.52
CA CYS A 62 -26.77 -16.81 -11.48
C CYS A 62 -26.91 -18.22 -10.91
N SER A 63 -27.12 -18.34 -9.60
CA SER A 63 -27.16 -19.59 -8.84
C SER A 63 -25.94 -20.51 -9.04
N GLN A 64 -24.77 -19.93 -9.31
CA GLN A 64 -23.53 -20.67 -9.59
C GLN A 64 -22.28 -19.88 -9.17
N LEU A 65 -21.13 -20.57 -9.14
CA LEU A 65 -19.83 -19.91 -9.00
C LEU A 65 -19.54 -19.09 -10.25
N THR A 66 -19.18 -17.83 -10.03
CA THR A 66 -18.91 -16.89 -11.12
C THR A 66 -17.62 -16.13 -10.84
N VAL A 67 -16.96 -15.76 -11.93
CA VAL A 67 -15.85 -14.81 -11.89
C VAL A 67 -16.40 -13.45 -11.49
N ARG A 68 -15.73 -12.81 -10.54
CA ARG A 68 -16.05 -11.45 -10.11
C ARG A 68 -14.87 -10.52 -10.30
N GLU A 69 -15.17 -9.24 -10.50
CA GLU A 69 -14.19 -8.17 -10.46
C GLU A 69 -14.35 -7.39 -9.17
N HIS A 70 -13.27 -7.26 -8.41
CA HIS A 70 -13.22 -6.57 -7.13
C HIS A 70 -12.64 -5.18 -7.33
N ILE A 71 -13.40 -4.17 -6.92
CA ILE A 71 -12.96 -2.79 -6.91
C ILE A 71 -12.89 -2.33 -5.46
N THR A 72 -11.72 -1.84 -5.05
CA THR A 72 -11.48 -1.30 -3.72
C THR A 72 -11.55 0.23 -3.79
N LYS A 73 -12.25 0.85 -2.83
CA LYS A 73 -12.38 2.30 -2.69
C LYS A 73 -12.19 2.74 -1.24
N ILE A 74 -11.71 3.95 -1.08
CA ILE A 74 -11.45 4.63 0.18
C ILE A 74 -12.54 5.67 0.42
N MET A 75 -13.38 5.40 1.40
CA MET A 75 -14.47 6.28 1.80
C MET A 75 -14.04 7.39 2.77
N ALA A 76 -12.85 7.29 3.36
CA ALA A 76 -12.32 8.25 4.32
C ALA A 76 -10.78 8.23 4.31
N PRO A 77 -10.10 9.36 4.58
CA PRO A 77 -8.65 9.45 4.51
C PRO A 77 -7.98 8.51 5.54
N PRO A 78 -7.02 7.68 5.12
CA PRO A 78 -6.27 6.80 6.03
C PRO A 78 -5.35 7.57 6.99
N LEU A 79 -5.28 7.11 8.25
CA LEU A 79 -4.52 7.78 9.34
C LEU A 79 -3.04 7.39 9.41
N LYS A 80 -2.69 6.16 8.99
CA LYS A 80 -1.32 5.65 9.01
C LYS A 80 -1.07 4.91 7.71
N LEU A 81 -0.13 5.43 6.92
CA LEU A 81 -0.24 5.18 5.50
C LEU A 81 0.41 3.87 5.05
N PHE A 82 1.45 3.34 5.73
CA PHE A 82 2.17 2.17 5.20
C PHE A 82 2.72 1.20 6.25
N ARG A 83 2.59 -0.10 5.95
CA ARG A 83 3.50 -1.16 6.41
C ARG A 83 3.92 -2.02 5.23
N TYR A 84 5.21 -2.26 5.11
CA TYR A 84 5.82 -3.17 4.14
C TYR A 84 5.71 -4.60 4.69
N ASP A 85 5.14 -5.51 3.90
CA ASP A 85 5.13 -6.94 4.21
C ASP A 85 6.14 -7.65 3.28
N PRO A 86 7.28 -8.11 3.80
CA PRO A 86 8.30 -8.82 3.05
C PRO A 86 7.94 -10.28 2.75
N SER A 87 6.66 -10.69 2.79
CA SER A 87 6.22 -12.09 2.62
C SER A 87 6.59 -12.70 1.27
N SER A 88 7.89 -12.91 1.07
CA SER A 88 8.51 -13.93 0.26
C SER A 88 9.10 -14.91 1.27
N HIS A 89 8.82 -16.20 1.10
CA HIS A 89 9.40 -17.27 1.92
C HIS A 89 10.91 -17.46 1.66
N GLN A 90 11.63 -16.36 1.40
CA GLN A 90 13.08 -16.27 1.38
C GLN A 90 13.46 -15.04 2.20
N SER A 91 14.19 -15.28 3.28
CA SER A 91 14.71 -14.29 4.21
C SER A 91 15.84 -13.45 3.57
N ILE A 92 15.51 -12.70 2.53
CA ILE A 92 16.37 -11.70 1.90
C ILE A 92 15.59 -10.39 1.91
N LYS A 93 16.09 -9.42 2.68
CA LYS A 93 15.55 -8.07 2.67
C LYS A 93 15.78 -7.49 1.27
N MET A 94 14.72 -7.38 0.48
CA MET A 94 14.80 -6.76 -0.84
C MET A 94 15.19 -5.28 -0.65
N GLN A 95 16.39 -4.90 -1.08
CA GLN A 95 16.90 -3.52 -1.06
C GLN A 95 16.34 -2.72 -2.25
N HIS A 96 15.02 -2.54 -2.29
CA HIS A 96 14.41 -1.66 -3.29
C HIS A 96 14.39 -0.22 -2.76
N SER A 97 14.95 0.72 -3.53
CA SER A 97 14.69 2.14 -3.30
C SER A 97 13.24 2.40 -3.67
N ILE A 98 12.48 2.99 -2.76
CA ILE A 98 11.13 3.49 -3.03
C ILE A 98 11.21 5.00 -2.92
N CYS A 99 10.81 5.70 -3.98
CA CYS A 99 10.67 7.14 -3.90
C CYS A 99 9.40 7.48 -3.13
N LEU A 100 9.56 8.28 -2.08
CA LEU A 100 8.44 8.74 -1.27
C LEU A 100 7.89 10.05 -1.83
N ASP A 101 6.63 10.04 -2.23
CA ASP A 101 5.95 11.25 -2.70
C ASP A 101 5.51 12.10 -1.50
N GLU A 102 5.79 13.41 -1.51
CA GLU A 102 5.31 14.31 -0.44
C GLU A 102 3.79 14.46 -0.42
N GLN A 103 3.15 14.29 -1.58
CA GLN A 103 1.72 14.37 -1.77
C GLN A 103 1.23 13.08 -2.43
N LEU A 104 0.25 12.45 -1.80
CA LEU A 104 -0.29 11.16 -2.19
C LEU A 104 -1.77 11.30 -2.52
N ILE A 105 -2.16 10.78 -3.67
CA ILE A 105 -3.52 10.77 -4.17
C ILE A 105 -4.09 9.37 -3.94
N ILE A 106 -5.16 9.30 -3.14
CA ILE A 106 -5.86 8.08 -2.82
C ILE A 106 -7.33 8.28 -3.20
N ASP A 107 -7.78 7.63 -4.27
CA ASP A 107 -9.05 7.93 -4.94
C ASP A 107 -9.21 9.43 -5.27
N SER A 108 -9.98 10.16 -4.47
CA SER A 108 -10.23 11.60 -4.61
C SER A 108 -9.63 12.43 -3.46
N TRP A 109 -8.87 11.78 -2.58
CA TRP A 109 -8.27 12.41 -1.40
C TRP A 109 -6.81 12.76 -1.65
N ILE A 110 -6.47 14.01 -1.37
CA ILE A 110 -5.10 14.49 -1.35
C ILE A 110 -4.57 14.36 0.07
N ASN A 111 -3.51 13.58 0.25
CA ASN A 111 -2.87 13.34 1.55
C ASN A 111 -1.44 13.86 1.51
N GLN A 112 -0.98 14.46 2.60
CA GLN A 112 0.41 14.89 2.73
C GLN A 112 1.18 13.87 3.57
N LEU A 113 2.34 13.46 3.07
CA LEU A 113 3.25 12.60 3.81
C LEU A 113 3.83 13.39 4.99
N TYR A 114 3.63 12.87 6.20
CA TYR A 114 4.12 13.52 7.42
C TYR A 114 5.21 12.73 8.13
N ALA A 115 5.26 11.39 7.97
CA ALA A 115 6.27 10.56 8.59
C ALA A 115 6.46 9.23 7.86
N VAL A 116 7.67 8.70 7.95
CA VAL A 116 8.12 7.43 7.37
C VAL A 116 8.96 6.71 8.40
N VAL A 117 8.63 5.44 8.68
CA VAL A 117 9.44 4.58 9.56
C VAL A 117 10.29 3.68 8.68
N ILE A 118 11.61 3.73 8.87
CA ILE A 118 12.59 3.04 8.03
C ILE A 118 13.29 1.94 8.86
N PRO A 119 13.17 0.67 8.45
CA PRO A 119 13.96 -0.42 9.03
C PRO A 119 15.40 -0.39 8.50
N CYS A 120 16.37 -0.24 9.39
CA CYS A 120 17.81 -0.34 9.15
C CYS A 120 18.34 -1.69 9.67
N GLY A 121 18.87 -2.54 8.78
CA GLY A 121 19.36 -3.88 9.16
C GLY A 121 19.35 -4.83 7.96
N SER A 122 20.22 -5.83 7.96
CA SER A 122 20.39 -6.80 6.87
C SER A 122 19.62 -8.11 7.09
N SER A 123 19.11 -8.36 8.30
CA SER A 123 18.34 -9.56 8.67
C SER A 123 16.88 -9.19 8.97
N VAL A 124 16.00 -10.19 8.88
CA VAL A 124 14.57 -10.08 9.25
C VAL A 124 14.40 -10.16 10.78
N ASP A 125 15.31 -10.87 11.46
CA ASP A 125 15.24 -11.16 12.90
C ASP A 125 15.93 -10.11 13.79
N SER A 126 16.71 -9.20 13.22
CA SER A 126 17.30 -8.06 13.96
C SER A 126 17.37 -6.81 13.09
N GLY A 127 16.79 -5.72 13.59
CA GLY A 127 16.72 -4.47 12.86
C GLY A 127 16.65 -3.27 13.80
N HIS A 128 17.44 -2.26 13.49
CA HIS A 128 17.31 -0.93 14.05
C HIS A 128 16.24 -0.16 13.27
N TYR A 129 15.43 0.67 13.93
CA TYR A 129 14.43 1.48 13.24
C TYR A 129 14.72 2.95 13.48
N PHE A 130 14.64 3.74 12.43
CA PHE A 130 14.64 5.19 12.55
C PHE A 130 13.43 5.76 11.83
N THR A 131 13.05 6.98 12.19
CA THR A 131 11.87 7.65 11.61
C THR A 131 12.31 8.93 10.93
N ILE A 132 11.78 9.22 9.76
CA ILE A 132 11.84 10.54 9.15
C ILE A 132 10.47 11.18 9.28
N SER A 133 10.37 12.36 9.88
CA SER A 133 9.11 13.08 10.07
C SER A 133 9.25 14.53 9.62
N LYS A 134 8.16 15.07 9.07
CA LYS A 134 8.02 16.46 8.67
C LYS A 134 7.50 17.27 9.86
N ASP A 135 8.21 18.33 10.23
CA ASP A 135 7.68 19.38 11.10
C ASP A 135 7.54 20.65 10.27
N LYS A 136 6.31 21.11 10.11
CA LYS A 136 5.92 22.19 9.19
C LYS A 136 6.39 21.90 7.75
N ASN A 137 7.49 22.50 7.32
CA ASN A 137 8.05 22.37 5.98
C ASN A 137 9.40 21.65 5.95
N ASP A 138 9.95 21.32 7.12
CA ASP A 138 11.29 20.77 7.25
C ASP A 138 11.24 19.29 7.65
N TRP A 139 12.12 18.49 7.06
CA TRP A 139 12.25 17.07 7.35
C TRP A 139 13.34 16.82 8.41
N TYR A 140 13.03 15.94 9.35
CA TYR A 140 13.90 15.55 10.44
C TYR A 140 14.00 14.04 10.53
N GLN A 141 15.21 13.54 10.72
CA GLN A 141 15.52 12.15 11.00
C GLN A 141 15.65 11.97 12.52
N PHE A 142 14.82 11.11 13.08
CA PHE A 142 14.81 10.70 14.47
C PHE A 142 15.41 9.30 14.57
N ASN A 143 16.58 9.21 15.18
CA ASN A 143 17.35 8.00 15.35
C ASN A 143 17.72 7.86 16.83
N ASP A 144 16.86 7.18 17.58
CA ASP A 144 16.92 7.03 19.04
C ASP A 144 17.15 8.37 19.77
N GLY A 145 18.30 8.52 20.44
CA GLY A 145 18.68 9.73 21.17
C GLY A 145 19.19 10.88 20.28
N SER A 146 19.19 10.71 18.96
CA SER A 146 19.71 11.71 18.01
C SER A 146 18.62 12.20 17.05
N VAL A 147 18.58 13.52 16.84
CA VAL A 147 17.71 14.18 15.86
C VAL A 147 18.57 15.01 14.94
N SER A 148 18.41 14.84 13.63
CA SER A 148 19.14 15.61 12.62
C SER A 148 18.20 16.07 11.51
N ARG A 149 18.43 17.26 10.96
CA ARG A 149 17.70 17.75 9.79
C ARG A 149 18.11 16.91 8.56
N THR A 150 17.15 16.55 7.73
CA THR A 150 17.39 15.80 6.48
C THR A 150 16.72 16.49 5.30
N SER A 151 17.19 16.22 4.08
CA SER A 151 16.50 16.61 2.85
C SER A 151 15.47 15.55 2.45
N SER A 152 14.50 15.94 1.63
CA SER A 152 13.58 15.02 0.97
C SER A 152 14.26 14.12 -0.05
N GLU A 153 15.50 14.42 -0.48
CA GLU A 153 16.28 13.57 -1.39
C GLU A 153 16.74 12.25 -0.74
N LYS A 154 16.85 12.20 0.59
CA LYS A 154 17.07 10.94 1.31
C LYS A 154 15.83 10.03 1.32
N LEU A 155 14.70 10.55 0.86
CA LEU A 155 13.43 9.85 0.74
C LEU A 155 13.20 9.31 -0.69
N SER A 156 14.12 9.56 -1.64
CA SER A 156 14.10 9.08 -3.04
C SER A 156 15.16 8.02 -3.31
#